data_AF-A0A7R9AKD3-F1
#
_entry.id   AF-A0A7R9AKD3-F1
#
_cell.length_a   1.000
_cell.length_b   1.000
_cell.length_c   1.000
_cell.angle_alpha   90.00
_cell.angle_beta   90.00
_cell.angle_gamma   90.00
#
_symmetry.space_group_name_H-M   'P 1'
#
loop_
_entity.id
_entity.type
_entity.pdbx_description
1 polymer ?
#
loop_
_entity_poly.entity_id
_entity_poly.type
_entity_poly.pdbx_seq_one_letter_code
_entity_poly.pdbx_strand_id
1 'polypeptide(L)'
;QLAPLLMDNDAVIWATKGLELNTGKLLHQVLEEELPQCSAYGVVSGPTFAAEVARGLPTAMTVAANRPVLAQAVAAAFQASNYRAYISADVIGVELGGAIKNVLAIAAGISDGLGFGANARVAIVTRGLAEIMRLGVKLGAQPETLMGLAGVGDLVLTCTDNQSRNRRLGLALGQGKDRDAAIAEIGQAVEGAKSALSI
;
A
#
# COMPACT_ATOMS: atom_id res chain seq x y z
N GLN A 1 -2.39 -16.06 17.60
CA GLN A 1 -1.89 -17.34 17.04
C GLN A 1 -0.38 -17.33 16.87
N LEU A 2 0.23 -16.23 16.39
CA LEU A 2 1.69 -16.14 16.21
C LEU A 2 2.46 -16.01 17.54
N ALA A 3 1.90 -15.28 18.52
CA ALA A 3 2.53 -14.99 19.82
C ALA A 3 3.26 -16.16 20.50
N PRO A 4 2.66 -17.37 20.66
CA PRO A 4 3.33 -18.50 21.31
C PRO A 4 4.45 -19.15 20.48
N LEU A 5 4.62 -18.77 19.21
CA LEU A 5 5.62 -19.32 18.30
C LEU A 5 6.85 -18.43 18.13
N LEU A 6 6.78 -17.17 18.59
CA LEU A 6 7.86 -16.20 18.44
C LEU A 6 8.95 -16.41 19.48
N MET A 7 10.19 -16.47 19.03
CA MET A 7 11.40 -16.42 19.86
C MET A 7 11.95 -14.99 19.92
N ASP A 8 12.80 -14.69 20.92
CA ASP A 8 13.33 -13.33 21.19
C ASP A 8 14.04 -12.67 20.00
N ASN A 9 14.54 -13.45 19.05
CA ASN A 9 15.27 -12.98 17.86
C ASN A 9 14.46 -13.04 16.56
N ASP A 10 13.19 -13.45 16.63
CA ASP A 10 12.34 -13.47 15.44
C ASP A 10 11.99 -12.04 15.02
N ALA A 11 11.78 -11.87 13.72
CA ALA A 11 11.35 -10.63 13.13
C ALA A 11 10.08 -10.85 12.31
N VAL A 12 9.18 -9.86 12.33
CA VAL A 12 7.94 -9.89 11.56
C VAL A 12 7.99 -8.86 10.44
N ILE A 13 7.81 -9.34 9.21
CA ILE A 13 7.68 -8.49 8.02
C ILE A 13 6.31 -8.73 7.39
N TRP A 14 5.59 -7.66 7.05
CA TRP A 14 4.33 -7.76 6.31
C TRP A 14 4.37 -7.06 4.96
N ALA A 15 3.59 -7.59 4.03
CA ALA A 15 3.24 -6.96 2.75
C ALA A 15 1.80 -6.42 2.73
N THR A 16 1.08 -6.57 3.86
CA THR A 16 -0.30 -6.10 4.01
C THR A 16 -0.35 -4.58 3.90
N LYS A 17 -1.31 -4.05 3.14
CA LYS A 17 -1.50 -2.62 2.92
C LYS A 17 -2.87 -2.21 3.42
N GLY A 18 -2.92 -1.26 4.35
CA GLY A 18 -4.17 -0.80 4.95
C GLY A 18 -3.96 -0.24 6.36
N LEU A 19 -5.07 0.11 6.99
CA LEU A 19 -5.16 0.50 8.39
C LEU A 19 -6.04 -0.52 9.13
N GLU A 20 -5.88 -0.62 10.44
CA GLU A 20 -6.82 -1.37 11.26
C GLU A 20 -8.22 -0.74 11.15
N LEU A 21 -9.22 -1.60 10.95
CA LEU A 21 -10.59 -1.16 10.82
C LEU A 21 -11.08 -0.56 12.15
N ASN A 22 -11.89 0.50 12.05
CA ASN A 22 -12.49 1.24 13.17
C ASN A 22 -11.54 2.11 13.99
N THR A 23 -10.28 1.71 14.17
CA THR A 23 -9.30 2.48 14.96
C THR A 23 -8.42 3.38 14.09
N GLY A 24 -8.25 3.04 12.81
CA GLY A 24 -7.35 3.75 11.90
C GLY A 24 -5.87 3.55 12.22
N LYS A 25 -5.51 2.58 13.08
CA LYS A 25 -4.12 2.32 13.44
C LYS A 25 -3.30 1.82 12.25
N LEU A 26 -2.05 2.25 12.21
CA LEU A 26 -1.03 1.66 11.33
C LEU A 26 -0.69 0.25 11.81
N LEU A 27 -0.26 -0.62 10.89
CA LEU A 27 -0.09 -2.04 11.20
C LEU A 27 1.08 -2.29 12.16
N HIS A 28 2.11 -1.43 12.16
CA HIS A 28 3.15 -1.50 13.20
C HIS A 28 2.57 -1.26 14.61
N GLN A 29 1.59 -0.37 14.75
CA GLN A 29 0.95 -0.11 16.05
C GLN A 29 0.12 -1.31 16.50
N VAL A 30 -0.60 -1.94 15.57
CA VAL A 30 -1.32 -3.20 15.83
C VAL A 30 -0.34 -4.30 16.24
N LEU A 31 0.81 -4.40 15.56
CA LEU A 31 1.84 -5.37 15.91
C LEU A 31 2.41 -5.13 17.31
N GLU A 32 2.69 -3.88 17.66
CA GLU A 32 3.20 -3.50 18.98
C GLU A 32 2.21 -3.82 20.11
N GLU A 33 0.90 -3.73 19.83
CA GLU A 33 -0.16 -4.07 20.79
C GLU A 33 -0.37 -5.59 20.91
N GLU A 34 -0.44 -6.30 19.79
CA GLU A 34 -0.79 -7.72 19.75
C GLU A 34 0.41 -8.65 19.96
N LEU A 35 1.62 -8.18 19.64
CA LEU A 35 2.88 -8.92 19.74
C LEU A 35 3.97 -8.06 20.40
N PRO A 36 3.79 -7.60 21.66
CA PRO A 36 4.74 -6.71 22.33
C PRO A 36 6.13 -7.31 22.53
N GLN A 37 6.25 -8.64 22.48
CA GLN A 37 7.54 -9.35 22.51
C GLN A 37 8.33 -9.23 21.19
N CYS A 38 7.65 -8.90 20.08
CA CYS A 38 8.27 -8.78 18.76
C CYS A 38 8.93 -7.42 18.58
N SER A 39 10.18 -7.32 18.99
CA SER A 39 10.93 -6.06 18.97
C SER A 39 11.59 -5.73 17.61
N ALA A 40 11.55 -6.64 16.64
CA ALA A 40 12.11 -6.48 15.30
C ALA A 40 10.99 -6.63 14.25
N TYR A 41 10.74 -5.57 13.48
CA TYR A 41 9.65 -5.60 12.53
C TYR A 41 9.87 -4.68 11.33
N GLY A 42 9.07 -4.87 10.28
CA GLY A 42 9.12 -4.05 9.09
C GLY A 42 8.01 -4.32 8.09
N VAL A 43 7.97 -3.49 7.07
CA VAL A 43 6.97 -3.50 6.01
C VAL A 43 7.66 -3.51 4.66
N VAL A 44 7.06 -4.21 3.71
CA VAL A 44 7.45 -4.18 2.30
C VAL A 44 6.31 -3.63 1.45
N SER A 45 6.59 -2.64 0.62
CA SER A 45 5.59 -1.98 -0.22
C SER A 45 6.21 -1.44 -1.51
N GLY A 46 5.38 -0.91 -2.41
CA GLY A 46 5.80 -0.42 -3.71
C GLY A 46 5.00 -1.00 -4.88
N PRO A 47 5.31 -0.56 -6.11
CA PRO A 47 4.60 -0.93 -7.34
C PRO A 47 4.90 -2.39 -7.70
N THR A 48 4.15 -3.31 -7.10
CA THR A 48 4.48 -4.75 -7.05
C THR A 48 3.25 -5.59 -7.38
N PHE A 49 2.73 -5.50 -8.62
CA PHE A 49 1.62 -6.37 -9.00
C PHE A 49 2.05 -7.85 -8.94
N ALA A 50 1.34 -8.64 -8.13
CA ALA A 50 1.70 -10.02 -7.84
C ALA A 50 1.84 -10.88 -9.12
N ALA A 51 1.01 -10.64 -10.14
CA ALA A 51 1.07 -11.35 -11.42
C ALA A 51 2.32 -11.00 -12.26
N GLU A 52 2.89 -9.80 -12.10
CA GLU A 52 4.12 -9.40 -12.78
C GLU A 52 5.34 -9.97 -12.06
N VAL A 53 5.34 -9.90 -10.72
CA VAL A 53 6.36 -10.51 -9.87
C VAL A 53 6.42 -12.03 -10.12
N ALA A 54 5.28 -12.72 -10.15
CA ALA A 54 5.22 -14.15 -10.42
C ALA A 54 5.71 -14.54 -11.83
N ARG A 55 5.60 -13.63 -12.81
CA ARG A 55 6.14 -13.80 -14.17
C ARG A 55 7.63 -13.45 -14.27
N GLY A 56 8.25 -12.97 -13.20
CA GLY A 56 9.64 -12.54 -13.20
C GLY A 56 9.89 -11.26 -14.00
N LEU A 57 8.89 -10.39 -14.14
CA LEU A 57 9.07 -9.09 -14.79
C LEU A 57 9.83 -8.10 -13.89
N PRO A 58 10.59 -7.15 -14.47
CA PRO A 58 11.34 -6.15 -13.71
C PRO A 58 10.46 -5.41 -12.70
N THR A 59 10.79 -5.52 -11.42
CA THR A 59 10.01 -4.94 -10.31
C THR A 59 10.94 -4.23 -9.33
N ALA A 60 10.45 -3.13 -8.75
CA ALA A 60 11.13 -2.42 -7.68
C ALA A 60 10.20 -2.26 -6.47
N MET A 61 10.76 -2.41 -5.27
CA MET A 61 10.02 -2.24 -4.01
C MET A 61 10.81 -1.46 -2.97
N THR A 62 10.11 -0.97 -1.96
CA THR A 62 10.70 -0.42 -0.74
C THR A 62 10.54 -1.42 0.41
N VAL A 63 11.61 -1.58 1.18
CA VAL A 63 11.67 -2.35 2.42
C VAL A 63 11.96 -1.35 3.53
N ALA A 64 11.04 -1.21 4.49
CA ALA A 64 11.28 -0.44 5.70
C ALA A 64 11.24 -1.33 6.93
N ALA A 65 12.12 -1.08 7.89
CA ALA A 65 12.11 -1.80 9.16
C ALA A 65 12.55 -0.89 10.30
N ASN A 66 12.13 -1.22 11.52
CA ASN A 66 12.55 -0.51 12.72
C ASN A 66 14.03 -0.75 13.09
N ARG A 67 14.67 -1.75 12.47
CA ARG A 67 16.09 -2.08 12.61
C ARG A 67 16.79 -2.06 11.25
N PRO A 68 17.90 -1.30 11.08
CA PRO A 68 18.64 -1.25 9.82
C PRO A 68 19.13 -2.63 9.34
N VAL A 69 19.60 -3.48 10.26
CA VAL A 69 20.07 -4.84 9.94
C VAL A 69 18.93 -5.70 9.37
N LEU A 70 17.72 -5.55 9.91
CA LEU A 70 16.54 -6.27 9.40
C LEU A 70 16.18 -5.79 7.99
N ALA A 71 16.13 -4.48 7.77
CA ALA A 71 15.83 -3.94 6.43
C ALA A 71 16.86 -4.41 5.39
N GLN A 72 18.15 -4.45 5.76
CA GLN A 72 19.23 -4.97 4.91
C GLN A 72 19.06 -6.46 4.60
N ALA A 73 18.78 -7.28 5.62
CA ALA A 73 18.57 -8.71 5.44
C ALA A 73 17.37 -9.01 4.53
N VAL A 74 16.26 -8.31 4.74
CA VAL A 74 15.04 -8.46 3.92
C VAL A 74 15.29 -7.97 2.49
N ALA A 75 15.93 -6.81 2.31
CA ALA A 75 16.26 -6.31 0.98
C ALA A 75 17.18 -7.27 0.22
N ALA A 76 18.20 -7.83 0.88
CA ALA A 76 19.08 -8.83 0.29
C ALA A 76 18.34 -10.12 -0.10
N ALA A 77 17.38 -10.56 0.72
CA ALA A 77 16.57 -11.74 0.43
C ALA A 77 15.66 -11.58 -0.80
N PHE A 78 15.18 -10.36 -1.07
CA PHE A 78 14.37 -10.06 -2.26
C PHE A 78 15.19 -9.67 -3.49
N GLN A 79 16.46 -9.31 -3.32
CA GLN A 79 17.29 -8.82 -4.41
C GLN A 79 17.54 -9.92 -5.47
N ALA A 80 17.17 -9.65 -6.71
CA ALA A 80 17.41 -10.51 -7.86
C ALA A 80 17.76 -9.68 -9.11
N SER A 81 18.11 -10.34 -10.22
CA SER A 81 18.42 -9.65 -11.49
C SER A 81 17.25 -8.82 -12.03
N ASN A 82 16.02 -9.24 -11.74
CA ASN A 82 14.76 -8.63 -12.15
C ASN A 82 13.99 -8.00 -10.97
N TYR A 83 14.56 -8.00 -9.76
CA TYR A 83 13.85 -7.52 -8.58
C TYR A 83 14.78 -6.67 -7.70
N ARG A 84 14.42 -5.40 -7.53
CA ARG A 84 15.23 -4.44 -6.78
C ARG A 84 14.55 -3.99 -5.50
N ALA A 85 15.20 -4.21 -4.37
CA ALA A 85 14.72 -3.76 -3.07
C ALA A 85 15.49 -2.52 -2.59
N TYR A 86 14.76 -1.45 -2.31
CA TYR A 86 15.30 -0.21 -1.76
C TYR A 86 14.99 -0.12 -0.27
N ILE A 87 16.00 0.16 0.54
CA ILE A 87 15.85 0.25 1.99
C ILE A 87 15.35 1.65 2.38
N SER A 88 14.45 1.70 3.36
CA SER A 88 14.04 2.92 4.07
C SER A 88 14.05 2.67 5.58
N ALA A 89 14.27 3.71 6.37
CA ALA A 89 14.09 3.68 7.82
C ALA A 89 12.67 4.11 8.23
N ASP A 90 11.87 4.58 7.28
CA ASP A 90 10.56 5.19 7.53
C ASP A 90 9.42 4.17 7.35
N VAL A 91 9.18 3.38 8.40
CA VAL A 91 8.08 2.39 8.43
C VAL A 91 6.73 3.09 8.21
N ILE A 92 6.51 4.21 8.90
CA ILE A 92 5.25 4.97 8.85
C ILE A 92 4.94 5.43 7.43
N GLY A 93 5.91 6.04 6.73
CA GLY A 93 5.71 6.50 5.36
C GLY A 93 5.43 5.37 4.38
N VAL A 94 6.09 4.22 4.54
CA VAL A 94 5.87 3.05 3.67
C VAL A 94 4.49 2.43 3.88
N GLU A 95 4.03 2.32 5.13
CA GLU A 95 2.68 1.86 5.44
C GLU A 95 1.61 2.80 4.91
N LEU A 96 1.76 4.11 5.17
CA LEU A 96 0.77 5.11 4.80
C LEU A 96 0.60 5.21 3.28
N GLY A 97 1.71 5.17 2.53
CA GLY A 97 1.69 5.14 1.07
C GLY A 97 0.91 3.95 0.53
N GLY A 98 1.08 2.77 1.13
CA GLY A 98 0.33 1.57 0.78
C GLY A 98 -1.15 1.60 1.19
N ALA A 99 -1.46 2.20 2.34
CA ALA A 99 -2.81 2.21 2.90
C ALA A 99 -3.78 3.10 2.12
N ILE A 100 -3.36 4.32 1.76
CA ILE A 100 -4.27 5.34 1.21
C ILE A 100 -4.41 5.24 -0.31
N LYS A 101 -3.39 4.72 -1.01
CA LYS A 101 -3.40 4.65 -2.49
C LYS A 101 -4.64 3.96 -3.06
N ASN A 102 -5.18 2.97 -2.35
CA ASN A 102 -6.30 2.17 -2.81
C ASN A 102 -7.60 2.99 -2.83
N VAL A 103 -7.79 3.90 -1.87
CA VAL A 103 -8.92 4.84 -1.85
C VAL A 103 -8.82 5.83 -3.01
N LEU A 104 -7.63 6.40 -3.22
CA LEU A 104 -7.39 7.30 -4.36
C LEU A 104 -7.57 6.59 -5.72
N ALA A 105 -7.22 5.30 -5.81
CA ALA A 105 -7.45 4.51 -7.01
C ALA A 105 -8.93 4.29 -7.31
N ILE A 106 -9.78 4.14 -6.28
CA ILE A 106 -11.23 4.12 -6.46
C ILE A 106 -11.70 5.47 -7.01
N ALA A 107 -11.27 6.59 -6.42
CA ALA A 107 -11.64 7.93 -6.89
C ALA A 107 -11.19 8.20 -8.34
N ALA A 108 -9.95 7.81 -8.68
CA ALA A 108 -9.44 7.87 -10.05
C ALA A 108 -10.26 7.00 -11.01
N GLY A 109 -10.62 5.79 -10.59
CA GLY A 109 -11.50 4.90 -11.36
C GLY A 109 -12.90 5.50 -11.58
N ILE A 110 -13.50 6.12 -10.56
CA ILE A 110 -14.81 6.80 -10.68
C ILE A 110 -14.72 7.91 -11.73
N SER A 111 -13.70 8.76 -11.66
CA SER A 111 -13.47 9.83 -12.63
C SER A 111 -13.34 9.30 -14.06
N ASP A 112 -12.64 8.18 -14.23
CA ASP A 112 -12.50 7.53 -15.54
C ASP A 112 -13.82 6.91 -16.00
N GLY A 113 -14.60 6.30 -15.10
CA GLY A 113 -15.91 5.71 -15.39
C GLY A 113 -16.95 6.76 -15.81
N LEU A 114 -16.85 7.98 -15.27
CA LEU A 114 -17.65 9.16 -15.66
C LEU A 114 -17.19 9.80 -16.99
N GLY A 115 -16.08 9.35 -17.57
CA GLY A 115 -15.58 9.87 -18.85
C GLY A 115 -14.84 11.20 -18.76
N PHE A 116 -14.35 11.62 -17.59
CA PHE A 116 -13.65 12.91 -17.43
C PHE A 116 -12.19 12.93 -17.96
N GLY A 117 -11.70 11.77 -18.41
CA GLY A 117 -10.41 11.66 -19.09
C GLY A 117 -9.19 11.81 -18.17
N ALA A 118 -8.00 11.74 -18.79
CA ALA A 118 -6.73 11.65 -18.08
C ALA A 118 -6.40 12.87 -17.21
N ASN A 119 -6.82 14.07 -17.61
CA ASN A 119 -6.54 15.30 -16.86
C ASN A 119 -7.19 15.27 -15.47
N ALA A 120 -8.47 14.87 -15.39
CA ALA A 120 -9.18 14.74 -14.13
C ALA A 120 -8.54 13.67 -13.24
N ARG A 121 -8.16 12.52 -13.82
CA ARG A 121 -7.43 11.47 -13.10
C ARG A 121 -6.13 11.97 -12.49
N VAL A 122 -5.30 12.68 -13.27
CA VAL A 122 -4.02 13.24 -12.79
C VAL A 122 -4.25 14.29 -11.70
N ALA A 123 -5.31 15.11 -11.81
CA ALA A 123 -5.68 16.07 -10.77
C ALA A 123 -6.03 15.36 -9.45
N ILE A 124 -6.83 14.29 -9.49
CA ILE A 124 -7.17 13.47 -8.31
C ILE A 124 -5.90 12.87 -7.69
N VAL A 125 -5.03 12.26 -8.49
CA VAL A 125 -3.78 11.66 -8.02
C VAL A 125 -2.89 12.70 -7.34
N THR A 126 -2.69 13.85 -7.98
CA THR A 126 -1.82 14.93 -7.46
C THR A 126 -2.37 15.53 -6.16
N ARG A 127 -3.68 15.80 -6.11
CA ARG A 127 -4.33 16.36 -4.92
C ARG A 127 -4.35 15.36 -3.76
N GLY A 128 -4.66 14.10 -4.06
CA GLY A 128 -4.63 13.02 -3.08
C GLY A 128 -3.23 12.78 -2.51
N LEU A 129 -2.18 12.81 -3.35
CA LEU A 129 -0.81 12.73 -2.87
C LEU A 129 -0.48 13.87 -1.90
N ALA A 130 -0.89 15.11 -2.21
CA ALA A 130 -0.68 16.24 -1.32
C ALA A 130 -1.39 16.07 0.04
N GLU A 131 -2.56 15.44 0.08
CA GLU A 131 -3.27 15.08 1.31
C GLU A 131 -2.52 14.01 2.11
N ILE A 132 -2.09 12.94 1.45
CA ILE A 132 -1.28 11.87 2.05
C ILE A 132 0.01 12.43 2.65
N MET A 133 0.69 13.34 1.94
CA MET A 133 1.92 13.96 2.44
C MET A 133 1.67 14.79 3.71
N ARG A 134 0.59 15.58 3.75
CA ARG A 134 0.24 16.36 4.96
C ARG A 134 -0.09 15.46 6.14
N LEU A 135 -0.85 14.39 5.91
CA LEU A 135 -1.17 13.41 6.95
C LEU A 135 0.10 12.67 7.42
N GLY A 136 0.93 12.22 6.48
CA GLY A 136 2.17 11.52 6.78
C GLY A 136 3.12 12.34 7.64
N VAL A 137 3.36 13.61 7.29
CA VAL A 137 4.18 14.51 8.11
C VAL A 137 3.61 14.67 9.51
N LYS A 138 2.28 14.74 9.66
CA LYS A 138 1.63 14.80 10.97
C LYS A 138 1.81 13.52 11.80
N LEU A 139 1.90 12.36 11.14
CA LEU A 139 2.12 11.06 11.76
C LEU A 139 3.61 10.71 11.93
N GLY A 140 4.53 11.56 11.47
CA GLY A 140 5.98 11.33 11.57
C GLY A 140 6.62 10.63 10.38
N ALA A 141 5.90 10.43 9.27
CA ALA A 141 6.46 9.95 8.02
C ALA A 141 7.41 10.98 7.37
N GLN A 142 8.39 10.49 6.63
CA GLN A 142 9.29 11.30 5.83
C GLN A 142 8.65 11.60 4.46
N PRO A 143 8.56 12.88 4.04
CA PRO A 143 8.04 13.26 2.73
C PRO A 143 8.71 12.53 1.56
N GLU A 144 10.01 12.28 1.66
CA GLU A 144 10.82 11.61 0.64
C GLU A 144 10.35 10.17 0.39
N THR A 145 9.95 9.44 1.44
CA THR A 145 9.39 8.09 1.32
C THR A 145 8.09 8.09 0.53
N LEU A 146 7.22 9.08 0.78
CA LEU A 146 5.94 9.23 0.10
C LEU A 146 6.10 9.68 -1.36
N MET A 147 7.20 10.38 -1.68
CA MET A 147 7.59 10.69 -3.06
C MET A 147 8.33 9.54 -3.75
N GLY A 148 8.61 8.44 -3.04
CA GLY A 148 9.29 7.27 -3.56
C GLY A 148 8.35 6.17 -4.10
N LEU A 149 8.90 4.96 -4.22
CA LEU A 149 8.18 3.79 -4.74
C LEU A 149 6.95 3.42 -3.88
N ALA A 150 7.07 3.45 -2.55
CA ALA A 150 5.98 3.08 -1.65
C ALA A 150 4.81 4.06 -1.63
N GLY A 151 5.03 5.32 -1.99
CA GLY A 151 3.99 6.34 -2.09
C GLY A 151 3.58 6.58 -3.55
N VAL A 152 4.15 7.60 -4.19
CA VAL A 152 3.74 8.02 -5.55
C VAL A 152 3.88 6.90 -6.58
N GLY A 153 4.93 6.07 -6.51
CA GLY A 153 5.14 4.99 -7.48
C GLY A 153 4.01 3.98 -7.46
N ASP A 154 3.67 3.47 -6.28
CA ASP A 154 2.58 2.52 -6.10
C ASP A 154 1.20 3.17 -6.33
N LEU A 155 1.02 4.44 -5.96
CA LEU A 155 -0.19 5.22 -6.25
C LEU A 155 -0.44 5.32 -7.75
N VAL A 156 0.57 5.75 -8.52
CA VAL A 156 0.45 5.91 -9.98
C VAL A 156 0.11 4.57 -10.62
N LEU A 157 0.84 3.50 -10.31
CA LEU A 157 0.56 2.16 -10.82
C LEU A 157 -0.90 1.74 -10.54
N THR A 158 -1.35 1.98 -9.31
CA THR A 158 -2.69 1.55 -8.86
C THR A 158 -3.81 2.37 -9.50
N CYS A 159 -3.57 3.63 -9.84
CA CYS A 159 -4.55 4.54 -10.45
C CYS A 159 -4.62 4.43 -11.99
N THR A 160 -3.60 3.87 -12.65
CA THR A 160 -3.54 3.84 -14.13
C THR A 160 -3.71 2.47 -14.75
N ASP A 161 -3.56 1.39 -13.97
CA ASP A 161 -3.62 0.02 -14.49
C ASP A 161 -4.87 -0.75 -14.04
N ASN A 162 -5.47 -1.55 -14.93
CA ASN A 162 -6.67 -2.36 -14.65
C ASN A 162 -6.40 -3.64 -13.83
N GLN A 163 -5.14 -4.04 -13.65
CA GLN A 163 -4.78 -5.04 -12.66
C GLN A 163 -5.17 -4.58 -11.24
N SER A 164 -5.27 -3.27 -11.01
CA SER A 164 -5.83 -2.69 -9.78
C SER A 164 -7.32 -2.98 -9.63
N ARG A 165 -7.65 -3.83 -8.65
CA ARG A 165 -9.02 -4.11 -8.21
C ARG A 165 -9.76 -2.86 -7.74
N ASN A 166 -9.05 -1.97 -7.02
CA ASN A 166 -9.60 -0.71 -6.52
C ASN A 166 -9.98 0.24 -7.67
N ARG A 167 -9.13 0.35 -8.69
CA ARG A 167 -9.43 1.14 -9.88
C ARG A 167 -10.61 0.56 -10.66
N ARG A 168 -10.66 -0.77 -10.83
CA ARG A 168 -11.79 -1.45 -11.49
C ARG A 168 -13.11 -1.25 -10.76
N LEU A 169 -13.10 -1.29 -9.43
CA LEU A 169 -14.28 -0.93 -8.64
C LEU A 169 -14.70 0.51 -8.92
N GLY A 170 -13.76 1.46 -8.88
CA GLY A 170 -14.04 2.85 -9.21
C GLY A 170 -14.66 3.02 -10.59
N LEU A 171 -14.10 2.37 -11.62
CA LEU A 171 -14.65 2.39 -12.99
C LEU A 171 -16.10 1.92 -13.02
N ALA A 172 -16.40 0.77 -12.41
CA ALA A 172 -17.73 0.20 -12.37
C ALA A 172 -18.74 1.14 -11.69
N LEU A 173 -18.34 1.75 -10.57
CA LEU A 173 -19.15 2.73 -9.85
C LEU A 173 -19.40 3.99 -10.71
N GLY A 174 -18.37 4.50 -11.39
CA GLY A 174 -18.51 5.65 -12.29
C GLY A 174 -19.43 5.38 -13.49
N GLN A 175 -19.56 4.11 -13.89
CA GLN A 175 -20.49 3.64 -14.93
C GLN A 175 -21.92 3.38 -14.40
N GLY A 176 -22.17 3.62 -13.11
CA GLY A 176 -23.47 3.43 -12.48
C GLY A 176 -23.79 1.99 -12.09
N LYS A 177 -22.80 1.08 -12.06
CA LYS A 177 -23.01 -0.27 -11.52
C LYS A 177 -23.21 -0.20 -10.00
N ASP A 178 -24.07 -1.09 -9.50
CA ASP A 178 -24.20 -1.31 -8.06
C ASP A 178 -22.87 -1.78 -7.45
N ARG A 179 -22.58 -1.33 -6.22
CA ARG A 179 -21.32 -1.60 -5.53
C ARG A 179 -21.12 -3.10 -5.28
N ASP A 180 -22.14 -3.78 -4.76
CA ASP A 180 -22.02 -5.16 -4.34
C ASP A 180 -21.92 -6.08 -5.56
N ALA A 181 -22.67 -5.75 -6.63
CA ALA A 181 -22.52 -6.38 -7.94
C ALA A 181 -21.10 -6.19 -8.53
N ALA A 182 -20.55 -4.97 -8.47
CA ALA A 182 -19.20 -4.69 -8.98
C ALA A 182 -18.11 -5.44 -8.19
N ILE A 183 -18.23 -5.52 -6.86
CA ILE A 183 -17.30 -6.28 -6.02
C ILE A 183 -17.38 -7.78 -6.36
N ALA A 184 -18.58 -8.32 -6.55
CA ALA A 184 -18.77 -9.72 -6.94
C ALA A 184 -18.13 -10.02 -8.31
N GLU A 185 -18.29 -9.13 -9.30
CA GLU A 185 -17.68 -9.26 -10.63
C GLU A 185 -16.14 -9.24 -10.59
N ILE A 186 -15.54 -8.46 -9.68
CA ILE A 186 -14.09 -8.42 -9.50
C ILE A 186 -13.55 -9.76 -8.94
N GLY A 187 -14.37 -10.51 -8.20
CA GLY A 187 -14.06 -11.86 -7.71
C GLY A 187 -12.92 -11.93 -6.68
N GLN A 188 -12.49 -10.79 -6.15
CA GLN A 188 -11.35 -10.65 -5.24
C GLN A 188 -11.64 -9.55 -4.21
N ALA A 189 -11.01 -9.63 -3.03
CA ALA A 189 -11.15 -8.59 -2.01
C ALA A 189 -10.69 -7.22 -2.57
N VAL A 190 -11.48 -6.17 -2.33
CA VAL A 190 -11.14 -4.79 -2.71
C VAL A 190 -10.77 -4.02 -1.45
N GLU A 191 -9.46 -3.89 -1.19
CA GLU A 191 -8.98 -3.38 0.10
C GLU A 191 -9.38 -1.92 0.34
N GLY A 192 -9.36 -1.08 -0.71
CA GLY A 192 -9.69 0.34 -0.62
C GLY A 192 -11.12 0.62 -0.18
N ALA A 193 -12.07 -0.25 -0.53
CA ALA A 193 -13.46 -0.12 -0.08
C ALA A 193 -13.59 -0.28 1.45
N LYS A 194 -12.70 -1.08 2.06
CA LYS A 194 -12.63 -1.26 3.51
C LYS A 194 -11.80 -0.14 4.16
N SER A 195 -10.65 0.20 3.58
CA SER A 195 -9.79 1.27 4.09
C SER A 195 -10.48 2.63 4.13
N ALA A 196 -11.40 2.90 3.20
CA ALA A 196 -12.18 4.14 3.18
C ALA A 196 -13.07 4.34 4.42
N LEU A 197 -13.35 3.28 5.21
CA LEU A 197 -14.08 3.41 6.48
C LEU A 197 -13.17 3.81 7.65
N SER A 198 -11.85 3.76 7.45
CA SER A 198 -10.84 3.96 8.50
C SER A 198 -9.95 5.18 8.25
N ILE A 199 -10.14 5.86 7.11
CA ILE A 199 -9.48 7.10 6.70
C ILE A 199 -10.53 8.20 6.76
#